data_AF-A0A5Q4SV90-F1
#
_entry.id   AF-A0A5Q4SV90-F1
#
_cell.length_a   1.000
_cell.length_b   1.000
_cell.length_c   1.000
_cell.angle_alpha   90.00
_cell.angle_beta   90.00
_cell.angle_gamma   90.00
#
_symmetry.space_group_name_H-M   'P 1'
#
loop_
_entity.id
_entity.type
_entity.pdbx_description
1 polymer ?
#
loop_
_entity_poly.entity_id
_entity_poly.type
_entity_poly.pdbx_seq_one_letter_code
_entity_poly.pdbx_strand_id
1 'polypeptide(L)'
;MRTARTSGGTTGDDRTDVLPPGCRIGGWVVTRLIGSGGWSTVYAARPAGRRPGRAATLPGHGDVALKIMPTAGLSPRQVRRIVESARREVELGRRAGHSRLIGFQEWFVLASPERPSLEGAIVLVMERAAGSLRDLIEAGVPEADRGRLIAGICEGLAHLHRSGWVHSDLKPENVLLGRDRSVKLSDFGLATELTGTHGYAPPMGTLDYFPPERWKAPLGELGVRVRPTADIWALGVIIHEVFAPGVPLFAGATPVARGAAVQEYGEGRAPLRVDHAVPAFWRALATDCLAPTHRARAPHTAESLLARITAHREARVAGAGRRCGRARTAVLATALCGVAVATLCSDGVRAAPAAPAGLVRVYNAERGCREPVDLDLRCSLGLAVDPLRPYTAENVVPTRVWHGDVLTADCQVHGGDPVIDEEDRQSTRWFRIRLPAGSVPSTAWLPAVRTREVRALPECR
;
A
#
# COMPACT_ATOMS: atom_id res chain seq x y z
N MET A 1 -9.82 35.60 54.89
CA MET A 1 -11.05 36.41 55.03
C MET A 1 -11.39 36.97 53.66
N ARG A 2 -12.59 36.66 53.12
CA ARG A 2 -13.07 36.87 51.72
C ARG A 2 -12.29 36.04 50.64
N THR A 3 -12.82 35.16 49.78
CA THR A 3 -14.10 34.96 49.03
C THR A 3 -14.35 36.02 47.95
N ALA A 4 -14.75 35.75 46.69
CA ALA A 4 -15.11 34.52 45.95
C ALA A 4 -14.69 34.69 44.44
N ARG A 5 -15.14 33.97 43.39
CA ARG A 5 -16.21 32.98 43.13
C ARG A 5 -15.86 32.11 41.88
N THR A 6 -16.76 31.24 41.42
CA THR A 6 -16.61 30.27 40.31
C THR A 6 -17.23 30.70 38.97
N SER A 7 -16.57 30.33 37.87
CA SER A 7 -17.18 29.86 36.60
C SER A 7 -16.11 29.03 35.84
N GLY A 8 -16.41 28.01 35.05
CA GLY A 8 -17.71 27.50 34.60
C GLY A 8 -17.61 27.13 33.11
N GLY A 9 -16.91 26.04 32.79
CA GLY A 9 -16.60 25.65 31.41
C GLY A 9 -16.35 24.15 31.28
N THR A 10 -17.42 23.37 31.22
CA THR A 10 -17.40 21.91 31.03
C THR A 10 -17.06 21.54 29.58
N THR A 11 -15.94 20.86 29.36
CA THR A 11 -15.73 19.99 28.19
C THR A 11 -15.76 18.54 28.64
N GLY A 12 -16.49 17.70 27.92
CA GLY A 12 -16.91 16.37 28.37
C GLY A 12 -15.77 15.40 28.66
N ASP A 13 -15.98 14.59 29.70
CA ASP A 13 -15.15 13.46 30.13
C ASP A 13 -15.27 12.31 29.12
N ASP A 14 -14.28 12.14 28.23
CA ASP A 14 -14.25 11.07 27.21
C ASP A 14 -13.83 9.72 27.81
N ARG A 15 -14.64 9.25 28.77
CA ARG A 15 -14.50 7.93 29.38
C ARG A 15 -14.94 6.83 28.43
N THR A 16 -13.99 6.35 27.65
CA THR A 16 -14.02 4.96 27.18
C THR A 16 -13.91 4.05 28.41
N ASP A 17 -15.03 3.48 28.86
CA ASP A 17 -15.05 2.52 29.98
C ASP A 17 -14.24 1.27 29.62
N VAL A 18 -12.98 1.25 30.06
CA VAL A 18 -12.00 0.22 29.72
C VAL A 18 -12.50 -1.15 30.20
N LEU A 19 -12.52 -2.12 29.29
CA LEU A 19 -12.95 -3.49 29.61
C LEU A 19 -11.99 -4.13 30.61
N PRO A 20 -12.47 -4.59 31.79
CA PRO A 20 -11.62 -5.26 32.75
C PRO A 20 -11.20 -6.66 32.23
N PRO A 21 -10.03 -7.17 32.65
CA PRO A 21 -9.66 -8.57 32.43
C PRO A 21 -10.76 -9.52 32.92
N GLY A 22 -11.03 -10.58 32.15
CA GLY A 22 -12.14 -11.50 32.40
C GLY A 22 -13.46 -11.11 31.73
N CYS A 23 -13.62 -9.87 31.24
CA CYS A 23 -14.81 -9.47 30.49
C CYS A 23 -14.99 -10.31 29.22
N ARG A 24 -16.22 -10.76 28.96
CA ARG A 24 -16.56 -11.61 27.80
C ARG A 24 -17.14 -10.76 26.66
N ILE A 25 -16.58 -10.90 25.47
CA ILE A 25 -16.98 -10.21 24.25
C ILE A 25 -17.21 -11.28 23.18
N GLY A 26 -18.47 -11.65 22.94
CA GLY A 26 -18.83 -12.79 22.09
C GLY A 26 -18.18 -14.10 22.56
N GLY A 27 -17.44 -14.77 21.68
CA GLY A 27 -16.69 -16.00 21.97
C GLY A 27 -15.39 -15.81 22.77
N TRP A 28 -15.02 -14.57 23.08
CA TRP A 28 -13.69 -14.18 23.56
C TRP A 28 -13.72 -13.63 24.98
N VAL A 29 -12.61 -13.78 25.71
CA VAL A 29 -12.41 -13.21 27.05
C VAL A 29 -11.22 -12.26 27.01
N VAL A 30 -11.46 -11.00 27.36
CA VAL A 30 -10.45 -9.94 27.48
C VAL A 30 -9.42 -10.31 28.54
N THR A 31 -8.14 -10.11 28.25
CA THR A 31 -7.02 -10.37 29.17
C THR A 31 -6.29 -9.10 29.59
N ARG A 32 -6.09 -8.15 28.67
CA ARG A 32 -5.57 -6.81 28.97
C ARG A 32 -5.91 -5.80 27.87
N LEU A 33 -5.89 -4.52 28.20
CA LEU A 33 -5.80 -3.44 27.21
C LEU A 33 -4.47 -3.57 26.42
N ILE A 34 -4.51 -3.31 25.12
CA ILE A 34 -3.32 -3.10 24.26
C ILE A 34 -3.15 -1.61 24.00
N GLY A 35 -4.21 -0.92 23.59
CA GLY A 35 -4.20 0.53 23.36
C GLY A 35 -5.60 1.06 23.10
N SER A 36 -5.78 2.38 23.23
CA SER A 36 -7.04 3.07 22.87
C SER A 36 -6.74 4.25 21.94
N GLY A 37 -7.61 4.46 20.96
CA GLY A 37 -7.58 5.61 20.06
C GLY A 37 -8.99 6.15 19.83
N GLY A 38 -9.12 7.34 19.25
CA GLY A 38 -10.36 8.12 19.22
C GLY A 38 -11.58 7.51 18.48
N TRP A 39 -11.45 6.31 17.91
CA TRP A 39 -12.55 5.58 17.25
C TRP A 39 -12.61 4.09 17.61
N SER A 40 -11.63 3.56 18.35
CA SER A 40 -11.54 2.13 18.67
C SER A 40 -10.61 1.86 19.84
N THR A 41 -10.92 0.83 20.62
CA THR A 41 -10.04 0.31 21.67
C THR A 41 -9.63 -1.13 21.36
N VAL A 42 -8.33 -1.41 21.48
CA VAL A 42 -7.75 -2.72 21.16
C VAL A 42 -7.40 -3.46 22.44
N TYR A 43 -7.92 -4.68 22.58
CA TYR A 43 -7.70 -5.56 23.74
C TYR A 43 -7.01 -6.84 23.33
N ALA A 44 -6.11 -7.34 24.16
CA ALA A 44 -5.69 -8.72 24.12
C ALA A 44 -6.83 -9.60 24.64
N ALA A 45 -7.09 -10.73 23.97
CA ALA A 45 -8.10 -11.69 24.42
C ALA A 45 -7.66 -13.13 24.15
N ARG A 46 -8.40 -14.08 24.72
CA ARG A 46 -8.27 -15.52 24.51
C ARG A 46 -9.64 -16.16 24.28
N PRO A 47 -9.73 -17.36 23.67
CA PRO A 47 -10.99 -18.09 23.57
C PRO A 47 -11.62 -18.31 24.96
N ALA A 48 -12.94 -18.21 25.06
CA ALA A 48 -13.65 -18.26 26.35
C ALA A 48 -13.71 -19.66 27.01
N GLY A 49 -13.25 -20.73 26.36
CA GLY A 49 -13.42 -22.12 26.83
C GLY A 49 -14.70 -22.78 26.29
N ARG A 50 -14.66 -24.12 26.15
CA ARG A 50 -15.60 -24.92 25.33
C ARG A 50 -16.88 -25.38 26.05
N ARG A 51 -17.95 -25.64 25.29
CA ARG A 51 -18.94 -26.69 25.62
C ARG A 51 -18.29 -28.09 25.41
N PRO A 52 -18.54 -29.09 26.26
CA PRO A 52 -18.04 -30.45 26.04
C PRO A 52 -18.57 -31.05 24.72
N GLY A 53 -17.75 -31.83 24.00
CA GLY A 53 -18.24 -32.76 22.97
C GLY A 53 -17.85 -32.53 21.50
N ARG A 54 -17.18 -31.42 21.13
CA ARG A 54 -16.61 -31.27 19.76
C ARG A 54 -15.09 -31.48 19.75
N ALA A 55 -14.64 -32.40 18.88
CA ALA A 55 -13.24 -32.75 18.69
C ALA A 55 -12.39 -31.56 18.25
N ALA A 56 -11.08 -31.62 18.52
CA ALA A 56 -10.15 -30.56 18.16
C ALA A 56 -9.70 -30.69 16.70
N THR A 57 -10.25 -29.86 15.82
CA THR A 57 -9.73 -29.63 14.47
C THR A 57 -9.42 -28.14 14.29
N LEU A 58 -8.19 -27.78 14.71
CA LEU A 58 -7.27 -26.79 14.11
C LEU A 58 -6.22 -26.37 15.17
N PRO A 59 -4.91 -26.55 14.91
CA PRO A 59 -3.86 -25.99 15.77
C PRO A 59 -3.73 -24.47 15.49
N GLY A 60 -3.69 -23.64 16.53
CA GLY A 60 -3.34 -22.22 16.39
C GLY A 60 -4.24 -21.17 17.06
N HIS A 61 -5.32 -21.55 17.75
CA HIS A 61 -6.15 -20.59 18.51
C HIS A 61 -5.48 -20.13 19.82
N GLY A 62 -4.37 -19.40 19.68
CA GLY A 62 -3.69 -18.68 20.76
C GLY A 62 -4.38 -17.35 21.10
N ASP A 63 -3.67 -16.51 21.85
CA ASP A 63 -4.14 -15.15 22.17
C ASP A 63 -4.38 -14.32 20.89
N VAL A 64 -5.48 -13.58 20.86
CA VAL A 64 -5.90 -12.68 19.76
C VAL A 64 -5.89 -11.22 20.20
N ALA A 65 -6.02 -10.31 19.24
CA ALA A 65 -6.38 -8.92 19.48
C ALA A 65 -7.85 -8.69 19.06
N LEU A 66 -8.62 -8.01 19.91
CA LEU A 66 -9.98 -7.55 19.64
C LEU A 66 -9.93 -6.03 19.44
N LYS A 67 -10.18 -5.55 18.21
CA LYS A 67 -10.40 -4.12 17.93
C LYS A 67 -11.89 -3.86 18.05
N ILE A 68 -12.29 -3.14 19.10
CA ILE A 68 -13.68 -2.82 19.41
C ILE A 68 -13.95 -1.37 19.02
N MET A 69 -14.95 -1.15 18.16
CA MET A 69 -15.39 0.15 17.70
C MET A 69 -16.83 0.40 18.18
N PRO A 70 -17.03 1.15 19.28
CA PRO A 70 -18.35 1.50 19.78
C PRO A 70 -19.17 2.29 18.75
N THR A 71 -20.47 2.02 18.68
CA THR A 71 -21.41 2.77 17.82
C THR A 71 -22.53 3.48 18.59
N ALA A 72 -22.77 3.07 19.84
CA ALA A 72 -23.71 3.71 20.76
C ALA A 72 -23.38 5.20 20.97
N GLY A 73 -24.41 6.06 20.99
CA GLY A 73 -24.28 7.51 21.18
C GLY A 73 -23.72 8.30 19.99
N LEU A 74 -23.27 7.65 18.91
CA LEU A 74 -22.69 8.32 17.75
C LEU A 74 -23.75 8.77 16.73
N SER A 75 -23.50 9.90 16.05
CA SER A 75 -24.36 10.34 14.95
C SER A 75 -24.30 9.39 13.75
N PRO A 76 -25.33 9.35 12.89
CA PRO A 76 -25.33 8.51 11.69
C PRO A 76 -24.14 8.75 10.74
N ARG A 77 -23.55 9.96 10.75
CA ARG A 77 -22.33 10.28 9.98
C ARG A 77 -21.07 9.63 10.58
N GLN A 78 -20.95 9.59 11.91
CA GLN A 78 -19.84 8.91 12.60
C GLN A 78 -19.95 7.39 12.49
N VAL A 79 -21.15 6.83 12.69
CA VAL A 79 -21.40 5.39 12.52
C VAL A 79 -21.02 4.92 11.11
N ARG A 80 -21.36 5.67 10.05
CA ARG A 80 -20.93 5.33 8.68
C ARG A 80 -19.42 5.25 8.52
N ARG A 81 -18.65 6.20 9.09
CA ARG A 81 -17.18 6.16 9.05
C ARG A 81 -16.60 4.90 9.72
N ILE A 82 -17.16 4.51 10.87
CA ILE A 82 -16.76 3.29 11.58
C ILE A 82 -17.09 2.04 10.74
N VAL A 83 -18.30 1.97 10.17
CA VAL A 83 -18.71 0.87 9.28
C VAL A 83 -17.81 0.77 8.03
N GLU A 84 -17.46 1.91 7.41
CA GLU A 84 -16.53 1.95 6.27
C GLU A 84 -15.11 1.51 6.65
N SER A 85 -14.60 1.96 7.81
CA SER A 85 -13.31 1.52 8.36
C SER A 85 -13.28 0.01 8.56
N ALA A 86 -14.28 -0.52 9.26
CA ALA A 86 -14.41 -1.95 9.51
C ALA A 86 -14.52 -2.76 8.20
N ARG A 87 -15.28 -2.27 7.20
CA ARG A 87 -15.39 -2.91 5.88
C ARG A 87 -14.04 -3.01 5.17
N ARG A 88 -13.23 -1.94 5.16
CA ARG A 88 -11.88 -1.94 4.55
C ARG A 88 -10.96 -2.96 5.24
N GLU A 89 -10.97 -2.99 6.58
CA GLU A 89 -10.17 -3.95 7.35
C GLU A 89 -10.58 -5.41 7.11
N VAL A 90 -11.88 -5.70 7.05
CA VAL A 90 -12.40 -7.05 6.76
C VAL A 90 -12.08 -7.47 5.31
N GLU A 91 -12.23 -6.57 4.35
CA GLU A 91 -12.00 -6.88 2.92
C GLU A 91 -10.52 -7.14 2.64
N LEU A 92 -9.64 -6.23 3.04
CA LEU A 92 -8.20 -6.39 2.87
C LEU A 92 -7.68 -7.59 3.67
N GLY A 93 -8.15 -7.78 4.91
CA GLY A 93 -7.82 -8.94 5.73
C GLY A 93 -8.24 -10.28 5.12
N ARG A 94 -9.24 -10.29 4.22
CA ARG A 94 -9.70 -11.49 3.50
C ARG A 94 -9.01 -11.69 2.15
N ARG A 95 -8.80 -10.64 1.36
CA ARG A 95 -8.21 -10.75 0.00
C ARG A 95 -6.69 -10.73 -0.01
N ALA A 96 -6.05 -9.98 0.89
CA ALA A 96 -4.62 -9.67 0.80
C ALA A 96 -3.74 -10.48 1.80
N GLY A 97 -4.17 -11.67 2.24
CA GLY A 97 -3.44 -12.47 3.24
C GLY A 97 -1.95 -12.66 2.91
N HIS A 98 -1.06 -12.20 3.81
CA HIS A 98 0.39 -12.23 3.62
C HIS A 98 1.13 -12.22 4.97
N SER A 99 2.34 -12.78 5.03
CA SER A 99 3.12 -12.90 6.27
C SER A 99 3.46 -11.55 6.93
N ARG A 100 3.53 -10.48 6.13
CA ARG A 100 3.81 -9.10 6.53
C ARG A 100 2.58 -8.22 6.74
N LEU A 101 1.37 -8.77 6.67
CA LEU A 101 0.16 -8.08 7.11
C LEU A 101 -0.36 -8.78 8.38
N ILE A 102 -1.09 -8.06 9.23
CA ILE A 102 -1.69 -8.64 10.42
C ILE A 102 -2.82 -9.60 10.02
N GLY A 103 -2.81 -10.82 10.56
CA GLY A 103 -3.83 -11.81 10.24
C GLY A 103 -5.22 -11.37 10.72
N PHE A 104 -6.21 -11.37 9.82
CA PHE A 104 -7.62 -11.21 10.19
C PHE A 104 -8.27 -12.59 10.41
N GLN A 105 -9.15 -12.72 11.40
CA GLN A 105 -9.84 -13.98 11.72
C GLN A 105 -11.35 -13.89 11.46
N GLU A 106 -12.05 -13.04 12.21
CA GLU A 106 -13.50 -12.88 12.13
C GLU A 106 -13.93 -11.46 12.53
N TRP A 107 -15.19 -11.11 12.26
CA TRP A 107 -15.82 -9.89 12.75
C TRP A 107 -17.26 -10.16 13.15
N PHE A 108 -17.77 -9.39 14.10
CA PHE A 108 -19.17 -9.44 14.49
C PHE A 108 -19.64 -8.09 15.05
N VAL A 109 -20.96 -7.91 15.12
CA VAL A 109 -21.60 -6.83 15.88
C VAL A 109 -21.91 -7.37 17.27
N LEU A 110 -21.51 -6.63 18.30
CA LEU A 110 -21.70 -7.00 19.70
C LEU A 110 -23.10 -6.61 20.17
N ALA A 111 -23.88 -7.62 20.58
CA ALA A 111 -25.01 -7.42 21.48
C ALA A 111 -24.50 -7.52 22.92
N SER A 112 -24.72 -6.49 23.72
CA SER A 112 -24.30 -6.41 25.13
C SER A 112 -25.32 -5.61 25.96
N PRO A 113 -26.49 -6.20 26.29
CA PRO A 113 -27.51 -5.52 27.09
C PRO A 113 -27.00 -5.08 28.48
N GLU A 114 -26.03 -5.80 29.03
CA GLU A 114 -25.36 -5.46 30.30
C GLU A 114 -24.41 -4.25 30.20
N ARG A 115 -24.06 -3.81 28.99
CA ARG A 115 -23.16 -2.66 28.74
C ARG A 115 -23.68 -1.82 27.57
N PRO A 116 -24.69 -0.95 27.79
CA PRO A 116 -25.32 -0.16 26.72
C PRO A 116 -24.36 0.69 25.88
N SER A 117 -23.20 1.10 26.42
CA SER A 117 -22.14 1.83 25.70
C SER A 117 -21.43 1.00 24.62
N LEU A 118 -21.61 -0.33 24.63
CA LEU A 118 -21.02 -1.28 23.68
C LEU A 118 -22.08 -2.03 22.84
N GLU A 119 -23.37 -1.72 23.04
CA GLU A 119 -24.45 -2.25 22.21
C GLU A 119 -24.26 -1.78 20.76
N GLY A 120 -24.31 -2.73 19.82
CA GLY A 120 -24.06 -2.45 18.41
C GLY A 120 -22.60 -2.17 18.04
N ALA A 121 -21.64 -2.32 18.97
CA ALA A 121 -20.22 -2.12 18.69
C ALA A 121 -19.71 -3.13 17.65
N ILE A 122 -18.88 -2.67 16.70
CA ILE A 122 -18.25 -3.57 15.72
C ILE A 122 -16.95 -4.11 16.33
N VAL A 123 -16.80 -5.43 16.34
CA VAL A 123 -15.61 -6.11 16.86
C VAL A 123 -14.89 -6.82 15.72
N LEU A 124 -13.61 -6.51 15.54
CA LEU A 124 -12.71 -7.24 14.65
C LEU A 124 -11.78 -8.13 15.49
N VAL A 125 -11.64 -9.39 15.10
CA VAL A 125 -10.75 -10.37 15.73
C VAL A 125 -9.53 -10.58 14.85
N MET A 126 -8.37 -10.35 15.42
CA MET A 126 -7.10 -10.22 14.70
C MET A 126 -6.00 -11.05 15.36
N GLU A 127 -4.98 -11.39 14.60
CA GLU A 127 -3.70 -11.88 15.11
C GLU A 127 -3.13 -10.92 16.18
N ARG A 128 -2.54 -11.46 17.24
CA ARG A 128 -1.91 -10.67 18.28
C ARG A 128 -0.42 -10.49 18.06
N ALA A 129 -0.01 -9.24 17.85
CA ALA A 129 1.37 -8.81 17.89
C ALA A 129 1.92 -8.72 19.34
N ALA A 130 3.26 -8.65 19.46
CA ALA A 130 3.94 -8.41 20.73
C ALA A 130 3.94 -6.92 21.13
N GLY A 131 4.05 -6.03 20.14
CA GLY A 131 4.03 -4.56 20.26
C GLY A 131 4.07 -3.90 18.88
N SER A 132 4.22 -2.57 18.85
CA SER A 132 4.37 -1.75 17.65
C SER A 132 5.82 -1.34 17.40
N LEU A 133 6.11 -0.77 16.23
CA LEU A 133 7.39 -0.14 15.93
C LEU A 133 7.55 1.17 16.71
N ARG A 134 6.46 1.89 17.04
CA ARG A 134 6.51 3.06 17.95
C ARG A 134 7.14 2.68 19.29
N ASP A 135 6.61 1.63 19.92
CA ASP A 135 7.13 1.13 21.21
C ASP A 135 8.61 0.76 21.12
N LEU A 136 9.04 0.16 20.01
CA LEU A 136 10.44 -0.22 19.79
C LEU A 136 11.36 0.98 19.47
N ILE A 137 10.84 2.03 18.83
CA ILE A 137 11.56 3.30 18.60
C ILE A 137 11.80 4.00 19.95
N GLU A 138 10.79 4.08 20.80
CA GLU A 138 10.88 4.67 22.15
C GLU A 138 11.81 3.88 23.08
N ALA A 139 11.76 2.55 23.02
CA ALA A 139 12.69 1.67 23.75
C ALA A 139 14.12 1.63 23.15
N GLY A 140 14.34 2.24 21.98
CA GLY A 140 15.61 2.23 21.24
C GLY A 140 15.75 1.02 20.32
N VAL A 141 15.62 1.23 19.01
CA VAL A 141 15.75 0.15 18.00
C VAL A 141 17.20 -0.36 17.92
N PRO A 142 17.47 -1.66 18.18
CA PRO A 142 18.81 -2.23 18.04
C PRO A 142 19.33 -2.13 16.61
N GLU A 143 20.59 -1.72 16.42
CA GLU A 143 21.19 -1.46 15.09
C GLU A 143 21.07 -2.66 14.13
N ALA A 144 21.24 -3.89 14.65
CA ALA A 144 21.08 -5.13 13.88
C ALA A 144 19.64 -5.35 13.34
N ASP A 145 18.64 -4.73 13.96
CA ASP A 145 17.24 -4.90 13.62
C ASP A 145 16.74 -3.86 12.61
N ARG A 146 17.26 -2.63 12.66
CA ARG A 146 16.80 -1.50 11.85
C ARG A 146 16.63 -1.88 10.37
N GLY A 147 17.65 -2.49 9.77
CA GLY A 147 17.62 -2.91 8.38
C GLY A 147 16.63 -4.04 8.04
N ARG A 148 16.37 -4.98 8.96
CA ARG A 148 15.36 -6.04 8.75
C ARG A 148 13.94 -5.55 8.96
N LEU A 149 13.75 -4.55 9.85
CA LEU A 149 12.46 -3.90 10.06
C LEU A 149 12.04 -3.13 8.79
N ILE A 150 12.90 -2.27 8.26
CA ILE A 150 12.60 -1.54 7.01
C ILE A 150 12.35 -2.51 5.85
N ALA A 151 13.15 -3.58 5.70
CA ALA A 151 12.90 -4.61 4.69
C ALA A 151 11.50 -5.26 4.84
N GLY A 152 11.11 -5.63 6.06
CA GLY A 152 9.79 -6.21 6.33
C GLY A 152 8.62 -5.26 6.06
N ILE A 153 8.79 -3.95 6.25
CA ILE A 153 7.81 -2.93 5.85
C ILE A 153 7.71 -2.88 4.31
N CYS A 154 8.84 -2.84 3.60
CA CYS A 154 8.85 -2.87 2.14
C CYS A 154 8.19 -4.14 1.59
N GLU A 155 8.45 -5.32 2.16
CA GLU A 155 7.79 -6.58 1.79
C GLU A 155 6.26 -6.51 1.97
N GLY A 156 5.78 -5.90 3.05
CA GLY A 156 4.35 -5.69 3.30
C GLY A 156 3.69 -4.69 2.35
N LEU A 157 4.32 -3.54 2.13
CA LEU A 157 3.85 -2.52 1.19
C LEU A 157 3.85 -3.02 -0.24
N ALA A 158 4.90 -3.73 -0.66
CA ALA A 158 5.02 -4.29 -2.00
C ALA A 158 3.88 -5.29 -2.28
N HIS A 159 3.55 -6.15 -1.31
CA HIS A 159 2.39 -7.03 -1.42
C HIS A 159 1.08 -6.23 -1.51
N LEU A 160 0.88 -5.26 -0.61
CA LEU A 160 -0.33 -4.44 -0.57
C LEU A 160 -0.56 -3.64 -1.88
N HIS A 161 0.49 -3.02 -2.40
CA HIS A 161 0.47 -2.21 -3.63
C HIS A 161 0.18 -3.09 -4.86
N ARG A 162 0.77 -4.29 -4.96
CA ARG A 162 0.45 -5.25 -6.03
C ARG A 162 -0.98 -5.79 -5.95
N SER A 163 -1.54 -5.91 -4.75
CA SER A 163 -2.95 -6.27 -4.54
C SER A 163 -3.92 -5.13 -4.90
N GLY A 164 -3.44 -3.97 -5.36
CA GLY A 164 -4.28 -2.84 -5.75
C GLY A 164 -4.71 -1.95 -4.59
N TRP A 165 -3.98 -1.93 -3.46
CA TRP A 165 -4.32 -1.14 -2.28
C TRP A 165 -3.21 -0.17 -1.88
N VAL A 166 -3.60 0.96 -1.29
CA VAL A 166 -2.72 1.93 -0.59
C VAL A 166 -3.06 1.87 0.90
N HIS A 167 -2.07 1.88 1.79
CA HIS A 167 -2.30 1.85 3.24
C HIS A 167 -2.89 3.17 3.74
N SER A 168 -2.45 4.30 3.19
CA SER A 168 -2.95 5.67 3.44
C SER A 168 -2.75 6.22 4.86
N ASP A 169 -2.37 5.40 5.85
CA ASP A 169 -1.99 5.81 7.21
C ASP A 169 -0.86 4.94 7.76
N LEU A 170 0.18 4.71 6.95
CA LEU A 170 1.40 4.03 7.38
C LEU A 170 2.16 4.91 8.38
N LYS A 171 2.47 4.36 9.55
CA LYS A 171 3.17 5.01 10.67
C LYS A 171 3.70 3.95 11.65
N PRO A 172 4.66 4.25 12.55
CA PRO A 172 5.23 3.26 13.47
C PRO A 172 4.22 2.55 14.38
N GLU A 173 3.12 3.19 14.73
CA GLU A 173 2.02 2.59 15.51
C GLU A 173 1.31 1.47 14.73
N ASN A 174 1.21 1.62 13.41
CA ASN A 174 0.54 0.70 12.48
C ASN A 174 1.49 -0.37 11.92
N VAL A 175 2.79 -0.29 12.24
CA VAL A 175 3.77 -1.34 11.96
C VAL A 175 3.92 -2.21 13.20
N LEU A 176 3.21 -3.33 13.27
CA LEU A 176 3.23 -4.26 14.40
C LEU A 176 4.40 -5.26 14.29
N LEU A 177 4.80 -5.81 15.44
CA LEU A 177 5.93 -6.71 15.58
C LEU A 177 5.53 -8.05 16.23
N GLY A 178 5.89 -9.16 15.58
CA GLY A 178 5.83 -10.50 16.17
C GLY A 178 6.85 -10.70 17.29
N ARG A 179 6.77 -11.85 18.00
CA ARG A 179 7.69 -12.17 19.12
C ARG A 179 9.17 -12.27 18.68
N ASP A 180 9.40 -12.62 17.42
CA ASP A 180 10.69 -12.67 16.73
C ASP A 180 11.12 -11.33 16.10
N ARG A 181 10.32 -10.27 16.30
CA ARG A 181 10.37 -8.97 15.60
C ARG A 181 10.08 -9.08 14.09
N SER A 182 9.28 -10.06 13.65
CA SER A 182 8.69 -10.04 12.30
C SER A 182 7.74 -8.86 12.14
N VAL A 183 7.90 -8.08 11.07
CA VAL A 183 7.01 -6.95 10.76
C VAL A 183 5.67 -7.43 10.23
N LYS A 184 4.58 -6.80 10.70
CA LYS A 184 3.20 -6.95 10.25
C LYS A 184 2.50 -5.59 10.17
N LEU A 185 2.15 -5.13 8.97
CA LEU A 185 1.35 -3.91 8.79
C LEU A 185 -0.09 -4.14 9.26
N SER A 186 -0.71 -3.10 9.82
CA SER A 186 -1.99 -3.16 10.53
C SER A 186 -2.79 -1.86 10.34
N ASP A 187 -4.01 -1.83 10.89
CA ASP A 187 -4.94 -0.69 10.87
C ASP A 187 -5.27 -0.18 9.45
N PHE A 188 -5.93 -1.05 8.69
CA PHE A 188 -6.37 -0.78 7.32
C PHE A 188 -7.66 0.04 7.24
N GLY A 189 -8.09 0.71 8.31
CA GLY A 189 -9.34 1.49 8.35
C GLY A 189 -9.40 2.66 7.36
N LEU A 190 -8.22 3.13 6.95
CA LEU A 190 -8.03 4.17 5.92
C LEU A 190 -7.48 3.60 4.60
N ALA A 191 -7.24 2.29 4.51
CA ALA A 191 -6.70 1.67 3.31
C ALA A 191 -7.64 1.87 2.11
N THR A 192 -7.06 2.12 0.95
CA THR A 192 -7.77 2.62 -0.22
C THR A 192 -7.50 1.72 -1.42
N GLU A 193 -8.55 1.16 -2.00
CA GLU A 193 -8.49 0.42 -3.26
C GLU A 193 -8.17 1.36 -4.43
N LEU A 194 -7.32 0.91 -5.35
CA LEU A 194 -6.87 1.66 -6.52
C LEU A 194 -7.81 1.45 -7.69
N THR A 195 -8.26 2.55 -8.28
CA THR A 195 -8.94 2.59 -9.59
C THR A 195 -7.93 3.08 -10.62
N GLY A 196 -7.15 2.16 -11.20
CA GLY A 196 -6.02 2.49 -12.05
C GLY A 196 -4.78 2.90 -11.24
N THR A 197 -4.32 4.15 -11.37
CA THR A 197 -3.07 4.63 -10.76
C THR A 197 -3.23 5.33 -9.41
N HIS A 198 -4.47 5.57 -8.99
CA HIS A 198 -4.82 6.22 -7.73
C HIS A 198 -6.13 5.68 -7.17
N GLY A 199 -6.40 5.98 -5.91
CA GLY A 199 -7.70 5.78 -5.27
C GLY A 199 -8.14 7.06 -4.55
N TYR A 200 -9.27 6.99 -3.84
CA TYR A 200 -9.78 8.11 -3.06
C TYR A 200 -9.97 7.72 -1.59
N ALA A 201 -9.21 8.37 -0.71
CA ALA A 201 -9.27 8.21 0.73
C ALA A 201 -10.14 9.32 1.36
N PRO A 202 -10.75 9.11 2.54
CA PRO A 202 -11.24 10.24 3.33
C PRO A 202 -10.10 11.23 3.65
N PRO A 203 -10.40 12.52 3.92
CA PRO A 203 -9.42 13.54 4.36
C PRO A 203 -9.01 13.30 5.83
N MET A 204 -8.48 12.11 6.11
CA MET A 204 -8.12 11.59 7.43
C MET A 204 -6.77 10.87 7.37
N GLY A 205 -6.18 10.65 8.53
CA GLY A 205 -4.86 10.04 8.72
C GLY A 205 -3.94 10.94 9.56
N THR A 206 -2.71 10.48 9.73
CA THR A 206 -1.74 11.05 10.68
C THR A 206 -0.87 12.10 9.98
N LEU A 207 -1.08 13.37 10.34
CA LEU A 207 -0.52 14.55 9.64
C LEU A 207 1.00 14.52 9.47
N ASP A 208 1.74 14.00 10.46
CA ASP A 208 3.21 13.91 10.43
C ASP A 208 3.75 12.99 9.32
N TYR A 209 2.92 12.07 8.80
CA TYR A 209 3.26 11.14 7.72
C TYR A 209 2.65 11.54 6.37
N PHE A 210 2.04 12.73 6.25
CA PHE A 210 1.43 13.19 5.00
C PHE A 210 2.49 13.74 4.02
N PRO A 211 2.51 13.28 2.76
CA PRO A 211 3.32 13.90 1.71
C PRO A 211 2.81 15.31 1.36
N PRO A 212 3.65 16.16 0.73
CA PRO A 212 3.29 17.56 0.43
C PRO A 212 2.00 17.72 -0.37
N GLU A 213 1.70 16.80 -1.30
CA GLU A 213 0.46 16.86 -2.07
C GLU A 213 -0.79 16.51 -1.25
N ARG A 214 -0.70 15.68 -0.19
CA ARG A 214 -1.85 15.34 0.68
C ARG A 214 -2.36 16.54 1.45
N TRP A 215 -1.49 17.50 1.78
CA TRP A 215 -1.87 18.76 2.43
C TRP A 215 -2.59 19.75 1.49
N LYS A 216 -2.44 19.59 0.17
CA LYS A 216 -3.00 20.50 -0.85
C LYS A 216 -4.08 19.85 -1.72
N ALA A 217 -4.33 18.55 -1.52
CA ALA A 217 -5.23 17.80 -2.38
C ALA A 217 -6.69 18.27 -2.17
N PRO A 218 -7.41 18.61 -3.24
CA PRO A 218 -8.81 19.03 -3.14
C PRO A 218 -9.67 17.88 -2.62
N LEU A 219 -10.63 18.21 -1.76
CA LEU A 219 -11.66 17.28 -1.33
C LEU A 219 -12.75 17.20 -2.40
N GLY A 220 -12.76 16.11 -3.18
CA GLY A 220 -13.84 15.79 -4.11
C GLY A 220 -14.94 14.97 -3.45
N GLU A 221 -16.00 14.67 -4.20
CA GLU A 221 -17.15 13.86 -3.72
C GLU A 221 -16.73 12.46 -3.26
N LEU A 222 -15.76 11.85 -3.95
CA LEU A 222 -15.18 10.54 -3.61
C LEU A 222 -14.12 10.63 -2.49
N GLY A 223 -13.71 11.83 -2.08
CA GLY A 223 -12.64 12.06 -1.10
C GLY A 223 -11.39 12.72 -1.70
N VAL A 224 -10.25 12.45 -1.05
CA VAL A 224 -8.92 12.94 -1.38
C VAL A 224 -8.16 11.89 -2.18
N ARG A 225 -7.61 12.29 -3.32
CA ARG A 225 -6.84 11.41 -4.21
C ARG A 225 -5.53 10.95 -3.56
N VAL A 226 -5.32 9.64 -3.47
CA VAL A 226 -4.13 8.98 -2.88
C VAL A 226 -3.49 7.99 -3.87
N ARG A 227 -2.20 7.72 -3.69
CA ARG A 227 -1.38 6.88 -4.55
C ARG A 227 -0.39 6.05 -3.72
N PRO A 228 0.15 4.92 -4.22
CA PRO A 228 1.18 4.14 -3.52
C PRO A 228 2.38 4.96 -3.04
N THR A 229 2.74 6.02 -3.79
CA THR A 229 3.80 6.97 -3.46
C THR A 229 3.54 7.82 -2.20
N ALA A 230 2.35 7.76 -1.60
CA ALA A 230 2.06 8.33 -0.29
C ALA A 230 2.57 7.41 0.84
N ASP A 231 2.43 6.09 0.70
CA ASP A 231 3.01 5.14 1.66
C ASP A 231 4.54 5.13 1.55
N ILE A 232 5.09 5.33 0.35
CA ILE A 232 6.55 5.51 0.14
C ILE A 232 7.06 6.76 0.88
N TRP A 233 6.32 7.87 0.87
CA TRP A 233 6.68 9.04 1.68
C TRP A 233 6.70 8.71 3.18
N ALA A 234 5.64 8.09 3.68
CA ALA A 234 5.53 7.69 5.08
C ALA A 234 6.65 6.72 5.51
N LEU A 235 7.03 5.77 4.63
CA LEU A 235 8.20 4.91 4.80
C LEU A 235 9.50 5.73 4.93
N GLY A 236 9.67 6.78 4.15
CA GLY A 236 10.80 7.70 4.27
C GLY A 236 10.90 8.37 5.64
N VAL A 237 9.77 8.79 6.22
CA VAL A 237 9.69 9.32 7.59
C VAL A 237 10.04 8.22 8.61
N ILE A 238 9.48 7.01 8.47
CA ILE A 238 9.77 5.88 9.36
C ILE A 238 11.25 5.48 9.33
N ILE A 239 11.90 5.51 8.16
CA ILE A 239 13.35 5.25 8.06
C ILE A 239 14.13 6.29 8.88
N HIS A 240 13.76 7.57 8.82
CA HIS A 240 14.40 8.60 9.63
C HIS A 240 14.23 8.32 11.13
N GLU A 241 12.99 8.07 11.60
CA GLU A 241 12.71 7.81 13.03
C GLU A 241 13.40 6.55 13.57
N VAL A 242 13.53 5.48 12.76
CA VAL A 242 14.20 4.23 13.16
C VAL A 242 15.71 4.41 13.38
N PHE A 243 16.35 5.34 12.66
CA PHE A 243 17.80 5.59 12.76
C PHE A 243 18.16 6.83 13.59
N ALA A 244 17.28 7.82 13.67
CA ALA A 244 17.44 9.08 14.42
C ALA A 244 16.21 9.35 15.32
N PRO A 245 15.93 8.48 16.31
CA PRO A 245 14.77 8.63 17.19
C PRO A 245 14.80 9.95 17.97
N GLY A 246 13.64 10.58 18.13
CA GLY A 246 13.47 11.85 18.85
C GLY A 246 13.91 13.11 18.08
N VAL A 247 14.55 12.97 16.91
CA VAL A 247 14.86 14.11 16.02
C VAL A 247 13.69 14.31 15.05
N PRO A 248 13.04 15.49 14.99
CA PRO A 248 11.99 15.74 14.02
C PRO A 248 12.58 16.01 12.63
N LEU A 249 12.16 15.23 11.62
CA LEU A 249 12.58 15.39 10.22
C LEU A 249 12.20 16.76 9.62
N PHE A 250 11.05 17.30 10.04
CA PHE A 250 10.55 18.62 9.66
C PHE A 250 10.34 19.47 10.91
N ALA A 251 10.71 20.75 10.85
CA ALA A 251 10.63 21.65 12.00
C ALA A 251 9.16 21.97 12.36
N GLY A 252 8.85 21.97 13.66
CA GLY A 252 7.54 22.37 14.18
C GLY A 252 7.17 21.66 15.48
N ALA A 253 6.68 22.41 16.46
CA ALA A 253 6.23 21.87 17.74
C ALA A 253 4.93 21.03 17.62
N THR A 254 4.08 21.35 16.64
CA THR A 254 2.80 20.66 16.39
C THR A 254 2.80 19.95 15.03
N PRO A 255 1.94 18.93 14.82
CA PRO A 255 1.82 18.28 13.51
C PRO A 255 1.43 19.24 12.38
N VAL A 256 0.65 20.28 12.69
CA VAL A 256 0.27 21.32 11.72
C VAL A 256 1.47 22.21 11.35
N ALA A 257 2.31 22.58 12.32
CA ALA A 257 3.53 23.34 12.06
C ALA A 257 4.54 22.52 11.23
N ARG A 258 4.69 21.23 11.52
CA ARG A 258 5.49 20.31 10.70
C ARG A 258 4.91 20.13 9.30
N GLY A 259 3.59 20.10 9.17
CA GLY A 259 2.87 20.15 7.90
C GLY A 259 3.23 21.37 7.04
N ALA A 260 3.31 22.55 7.64
CA ALA A 260 3.75 23.77 6.94
C ALA A 260 5.20 23.64 6.43
N ALA A 261 6.12 23.10 7.26
CA ALA A 261 7.50 22.83 6.83
C ALA A 261 7.59 21.76 5.73
N VAL A 262 6.72 20.73 5.75
CA VAL A 262 6.57 19.76 4.65
C VAL A 262 6.11 20.43 3.36
N GLN A 263 5.18 21.41 3.44
CA GLN A 263 4.74 22.18 2.28
C GLN A 263 5.86 23.07 1.73
N GLU A 264 6.59 23.80 2.58
CA GLU A 264 7.74 24.63 2.18
C GLU A 264 8.82 23.80 1.47
N TYR A 265 9.13 22.61 1.99
CA TYR A 265 10.02 21.66 1.34
C TYR A 265 9.46 21.15 -0.01
N GLY A 266 8.18 20.77 -0.05
CA GLY A 266 7.50 20.35 -1.29
C GLY A 266 7.46 21.42 -2.39
N GLU A 267 7.55 22.69 -2.00
CA GLU A 267 7.62 23.86 -2.87
C GLU A 267 9.07 24.31 -3.18
N GLY A 268 10.07 23.60 -2.67
CA GLY A 268 11.49 23.93 -2.86
C GLY A 268 11.98 25.17 -2.10
N ARG A 269 11.18 25.72 -1.17
CA ARG A 269 11.56 26.87 -0.33
C ARG A 269 12.44 26.48 0.87
N ALA A 270 12.39 25.21 1.29
CA ALA A 270 13.25 24.65 2.33
C ALA A 270 13.97 23.39 1.82
N PRO A 271 15.20 23.08 2.26
CA PRO A 271 15.88 21.83 1.94
C PRO A 271 15.46 20.69 2.88
N LEU A 272 15.48 19.44 2.40
CA LEU A 272 15.34 18.26 3.26
C LEU A 272 16.58 18.12 4.15
N ARG A 273 16.38 17.91 5.46
CA ARG A 273 17.45 17.71 6.44
C ARG A 273 17.31 16.36 7.14
N VAL A 274 17.72 15.29 6.45
CA VAL A 274 17.83 13.96 7.05
C VAL A 274 19.05 13.92 7.96
N ASP A 275 18.87 13.51 9.22
CA ASP A 275 19.90 13.62 10.26
C ASP A 275 21.21 12.85 9.93
N HIS A 276 22.34 13.36 10.40
CA HIS A 276 23.65 12.77 10.15
C HIS A 276 23.88 11.43 10.88
N ALA A 277 23.13 11.13 11.95
CA ALA A 277 23.08 9.83 12.59
C ALA A 277 22.51 8.73 11.68
N VAL A 278 21.67 9.08 10.69
CA VAL A 278 21.17 8.14 9.69
C VAL A 278 22.33 7.71 8.78
N PRO A 279 22.71 6.41 8.70
CA PRO A 279 23.85 5.96 7.91
C PRO A 279 23.65 6.24 6.42
N ALA A 280 24.72 6.51 5.67
CA ALA A 280 24.66 7.05 4.30
C ALA A 280 23.73 6.29 3.33
N PHE A 281 23.71 4.94 3.39
CA PHE A 281 22.80 4.12 2.58
C PHE A 281 21.32 4.40 2.91
N TRP A 282 20.97 4.38 4.20
CA TRP A 282 19.61 4.65 4.68
C TRP A 282 19.21 6.11 4.48
N ARG A 283 20.17 7.04 4.57
CA ARG A 283 19.94 8.46 4.28
C ARG A 283 19.56 8.67 2.82
N ALA A 284 20.30 8.07 1.88
CA ALA A 284 19.96 8.13 0.46
C ALA A 284 18.59 7.48 0.17
N LEU A 285 18.33 6.31 0.75
CA LEU A 285 17.05 5.60 0.57
C LEU A 285 15.87 6.38 1.15
N ALA A 286 16.03 7.04 2.31
CA ALA A 286 15.04 7.95 2.88
C ALA A 286 14.84 9.20 2.00
N THR A 287 15.90 9.82 1.49
CA THR A 287 15.80 10.99 0.58
C THR A 287 15.00 10.66 -0.69
N ASP A 288 15.22 9.49 -1.29
CA ASP A 288 14.44 9.02 -2.44
C ASP A 288 12.96 8.83 -2.10
N CYS A 289 12.68 8.23 -0.94
CA CYS A 289 11.32 8.07 -0.40
C CYS A 289 10.65 9.42 -0.11
N LEU A 290 11.44 10.42 0.29
CA LEU A 290 11.01 11.77 0.67
C LEU A 290 11.09 12.77 -0.49
N ALA A 291 11.31 12.33 -1.74
CA ALA A 291 11.34 13.24 -2.88
C ALA A 291 10.02 14.06 -2.96
N PRO A 292 10.04 15.36 -3.30
CA PRO A 292 8.96 16.29 -2.95
C PRO A 292 7.65 16.04 -3.70
N THR A 293 7.69 15.45 -4.89
CA THR A 293 6.51 15.20 -5.73
C THR A 293 6.24 13.72 -5.91
N HIS A 294 4.96 13.35 -6.08
CA HIS A 294 4.56 11.97 -6.36
C HIS A 294 5.26 11.38 -7.61
N ARG A 295 5.56 12.21 -8.63
CA ARG A 295 6.29 11.78 -9.83
C ARG A 295 7.74 11.44 -9.55
N ALA A 296 8.41 12.24 -8.72
CA ALA A 296 9.79 11.95 -8.29
C ALA A 296 9.86 10.69 -7.41
N ARG A 297 8.81 10.38 -6.64
CA ARG A 297 8.72 9.16 -5.82
C ARG A 297 8.31 7.90 -6.61
N ALA A 298 7.70 8.03 -7.78
CA ALA A 298 7.16 6.91 -8.54
C ALA A 298 8.17 5.79 -8.90
N PRO A 299 9.44 6.07 -9.26
CA PRO A 299 10.46 5.03 -9.51
C PRO A 299 10.88 4.24 -8.24
N HIS A 300 10.52 4.73 -7.06
CA HIS A 300 10.94 4.19 -5.76
C HIS A 300 9.83 3.33 -5.14
N THR A 301 9.33 2.35 -5.89
CA THR A 301 8.34 1.39 -5.38
C THR A 301 8.87 0.57 -4.20
N ALA A 302 7.99 -0.04 -3.42
CA ALA A 302 8.38 -0.86 -2.29
C ALA A 302 9.26 -2.06 -2.70
N GLU A 303 9.05 -2.65 -3.89
CA GLU A 303 9.92 -3.66 -4.49
C GLU A 303 11.31 -3.09 -4.84
N SER A 304 11.37 -1.92 -5.46
CA SER A 304 12.63 -1.23 -5.83
C SER A 304 13.48 -0.94 -4.59
N LEU A 305 12.84 -0.46 -3.52
CA LEU A 305 13.48 -0.21 -2.24
C LEU A 305 13.93 -1.51 -1.55
N LEU A 306 13.09 -2.56 -1.56
CA LEU A 306 13.44 -3.87 -1.02
C LEU A 306 14.66 -4.48 -1.72
N ALA A 307 14.70 -4.44 -3.05
CA ALA A 307 15.82 -4.96 -3.84
C ALA A 307 17.14 -4.25 -3.48
N ARG A 308 17.12 -2.92 -3.31
CA ARG A 308 18.27 -2.13 -2.86
C ARG A 308 18.72 -2.52 -1.45
N ILE A 309 17.79 -2.78 -0.53
CA ILE A 309 18.10 -3.21 0.84
C ILE A 309 18.73 -4.61 0.86
N THR A 310 18.20 -5.55 0.07
CA THR A 310 18.75 -6.91 -0.05
C THR A 310 20.17 -6.87 -0.62
N ALA A 311 20.40 -6.17 -1.73
CA ALA A 311 21.73 -6.01 -2.32
C ALA A 311 22.73 -5.35 -1.35
N HIS A 312 22.30 -4.36 -0.56
CA HIS A 312 23.14 -3.75 0.47
C HIS A 312 23.54 -4.73 1.59
N ARG A 313 22.61 -5.60 2.04
CA ARG A 313 22.88 -6.64 3.03
C ARG A 313 23.88 -7.67 2.50
N GLU A 314 23.68 -8.16 1.28
CA GLU A 314 24.58 -9.11 0.61
C GLU A 314 25.99 -8.53 0.44
N ALA A 315 26.10 -7.27 -0.02
CA ALA A 315 27.37 -6.58 -0.15
C ALA A 315 28.13 -6.46 1.19
N ARG A 316 27.41 -6.24 2.30
CA ARG A 316 28.03 -6.22 3.65
C ARG A 316 28.53 -7.59 4.08
N VAL A 317 27.75 -8.66 3.86
CA VAL A 317 28.17 -10.04 4.19
C VAL A 317 29.38 -10.45 3.35
N ALA A 318 29.35 -10.23 2.04
CA ALA A 318 30.46 -10.50 1.14
C ALA A 318 31.68 -9.59 1.40
N GLY A 319 31.48 -8.39 1.95
CA GLY A 319 32.54 -7.50 2.41
C GLY A 319 33.21 -7.95 3.70
N ALA A 320 32.44 -8.51 4.65
CA ALA A 320 32.95 -9.11 5.87
C ALA A 320 33.76 -10.38 5.58
N GLY A 321 33.23 -11.29 4.74
CA GLY A 321 33.96 -12.48 4.29
C GLY A 321 35.28 -12.12 3.57
N ARG A 322 35.27 -11.09 2.73
CA ARG A 322 36.49 -10.59 2.06
C ARG A 322 37.50 -9.90 2.97
N ARG A 323 37.17 -9.54 4.21
CA ARG A 323 38.17 -9.12 5.22
C ARG A 323 38.89 -10.29 5.87
N CYS A 324 38.23 -11.46 5.96
CA CYS A 324 38.86 -12.69 6.46
C CYS A 324 39.65 -13.44 5.36
N GLY A 325 39.25 -13.28 4.09
CA GLY A 325 39.86 -13.97 2.94
C GLY A 325 40.89 -13.18 2.11
N ARG A 326 41.41 -12.03 2.59
CA ARG A 326 42.36 -11.19 1.82
C ARG A 326 43.83 -11.59 2.01
N ALA A 327 44.12 -12.85 1.71
CA ALA A 327 45.44 -13.31 1.28
C ALA A 327 45.23 -14.31 0.15
N ARG A 328 45.81 -14.03 -1.04
CA ARG A 328 45.53 -14.67 -2.36
C ARG A 328 44.19 -14.21 -2.94
N THR A 329 44.04 -13.88 -4.23
CA THR A 329 44.99 -13.80 -5.36
C THR A 329 44.41 -12.83 -6.40
N ALA A 330 45.26 -12.17 -7.19
CA ALA A 330 44.83 -11.37 -8.34
C ALA A 330 45.52 -11.90 -9.61
N VAL A 331 44.75 -12.20 -10.66
CA VAL A 331 45.23 -12.46 -12.03
C VAL A 331 44.18 -11.91 -13.01
N LEU A 332 44.64 -11.28 -14.10
CA LEU A 332 43.83 -10.71 -15.17
C LEU A 332 43.44 -11.76 -16.24
N ALA A 333 42.44 -11.44 -17.07
CA ALA A 333 42.60 -11.47 -18.54
C ALA A 333 41.42 -10.81 -19.29
N THR A 334 41.75 -10.16 -20.41
CA THR A 334 40.84 -9.49 -21.37
C THR A 334 40.98 -10.07 -22.77
N ALA A 335 39.89 -10.25 -23.53
CA ALA A 335 39.81 -10.41 -25.00
C ALA A 335 38.37 -10.79 -25.41
N LEU A 336 37.83 -10.56 -26.62
CA LEU A 336 38.00 -9.52 -27.66
C LEU A 336 36.80 -9.64 -28.65
N CYS A 337 36.63 -8.70 -29.58
CA CYS A 337 35.42 -8.53 -30.41
C CYS A 337 35.23 -9.55 -31.57
N GLY A 338 33.99 -9.63 -32.09
CA GLY A 338 33.63 -10.24 -33.38
C GLY A 338 32.24 -9.75 -33.87
N VAL A 339 32.04 -9.53 -35.18
CA VAL A 339 30.89 -8.79 -35.78
C VAL A 339 30.34 -9.51 -37.03
N ALA A 340 29.07 -9.22 -37.39
CA ALA A 340 28.38 -9.47 -38.68
C ALA A 340 27.83 -10.90 -38.99
N VAL A 341 26.77 -11.11 -39.82
CA VAL A 341 25.48 -10.40 -40.12
C VAL A 341 24.60 -11.31 -41.04
N ALA A 342 23.26 -11.18 -40.98
CA ALA A 342 22.21 -11.59 -41.97
C ALA A 342 22.10 -13.07 -42.47
N THR A 343 21.07 -13.83 -42.05
CA THR A 343 19.71 -14.09 -42.68
C THR A 343 19.63 -15.08 -43.86
N LEU A 344 18.70 -16.06 -43.79
CA LEU A 344 17.47 -16.12 -44.62
C LEU A 344 16.53 -17.33 -44.33
N CYS A 345 15.23 -17.03 -44.32
CA CYS A 345 14.00 -17.80 -44.62
C CYS A 345 13.80 -19.31 -44.38
N SER A 346 12.60 -19.61 -43.84
CA SER A 346 11.73 -20.71 -44.31
C SER A 346 10.25 -20.28 -44.22
N ASP A 347 9.45 -20.64 -45.24
CA ASP A 347 8.04 -20.23 -45.42
C ASP A 347 7.00 -21.11 -44.70
N GLY A 348 5.78 -20.57 -44.47
CA GLY A 348 4.77 -21.21 -43.60
C GLY A 348 3.28 -20.84 -43.75
N VAL A 349 2.74 -20.79 -44.97
CA VAL A 349 1.37 -21.25 -45.38
C VAL A 349 0.08 -20.78 -44.64
N ARG A 350 -0.82 -20.11 -45.42
CA ARG A 350 -2.32 -19.93 -45.26
C ARG A 350 -2.84 -19.04 -44.10
N ALA A 351 -4.03 -18.40 -44.14
CA ALA A 351 -5.20 -18.47 -45.04
C ALA A 351 -5.86 -17.07 -45.31
N ALA A 352 -6.97 -17.05 -46.07
CA ALA A 352 -7.60 -15.83 -46.62
C ALA A 352 -8.74 -15.22 -45.73
N PRO A 353 -9.50 -14.19 -46.16
CA PRO A 353 -9.49 -12.87 -45.53
C PRO A 353 -10.61 -12.62 -44.51
N ALA A 354 -10.39 -11.63 -43.64
CA ALA A 354 -11.43 -10.98 -42.82
C ALA A 354 -11.49 -9.48 -43.14
N ALA A 355 -12.66 -8.86 -42.89
CA ALA A 355 -12.93 -7.44 -43.12
C ALA A 355 -11.87 -6.50 -42.48
N PRO A 356 -11.69 -5.26 -43.00
CA PRO A 356 -10.52 -4.44 -42.70
C PRO A 356 -10.42 -4.12 -41.22
N ALA A 357 -9.43 -4.72 -40.57
CA ALA A 357 -9.10 -4.45 -39.18
C ALA A 357 -8.50 -3.05 -39.03
N GLY A 358 -8.83 -2.36 -37.95
CA GLY A 358 -8.14 -1.12 -37.61
C GLY A 358 -6.79 -1.44 -36.99
N LEU A 359 -5.74 -0.76 -37.46
CA LEU A 359 -4.47 -0.71 -36.74
C LEU A 359 -4.60 0.34 -35.62
N VAL A 360 -4.32 -0.08 -34.39
CA VAL A 360 -4.33 0.76 -33.20
C VAL A 360 -2.91 0.83 -32.65
N ARG A 361 -2.36 2.03 -32.51
CA ARG A 361 -1.03 2.24 -31.92
C ARG A 361 -1.12 2.46 -30.41
N VAL A 362 -0.39 1.65 -29.66
CA VAL A 362 -0.31 1.73 -28.20
C VAL A 362 0.45 2.99 -27.76
N TYR A 363 -0.15 3.73 -26.84
CA TYR A 363 0.39 4.94 -26.26
C TYR A 363 0.53 4.81 -24.75
N ASN A 364 1.75 4.97 -24.24
CA ASN A 364 2.00 5.08 -22.80
C ASN A 364 2.08 6.56 -22.40
N ALA A 365 1.27 6.97 -21.43
CA ALA A 365 1.24 8.35 -20.95
C ALA A 365 2.42 8.66 -20.00
N GLU A 366 3.16 7.68 -19.50
CA GLU A 366 4.44 7.91 -18.82
C GLU A 366 5.56 8.22 -19.83
N ARG A 367 6.20 9.40 -19.71
CA ARG A 367 7.23 9.84 -20.68
C ARG A 367 8.46 8.92 -20.72
N GLY A 368 8.90 8.41 -19.57
CA GLY A 368 10.06 7.50 -19.49
C GLY A 368 9.82 6.15 -20.19
N CYS A 369 8.56 5.77 -20.39
CA CYS A 369 8.17 4.56 -21.11
C CYS A 369 7.87 4.81 -22.59
N ARG A 370 8.33 5.92 -23.17
CA ARG A 370 8.18 6.24 -24.60
C ARG A 370 9.46 6.10 -25.41
N GLU A 371 10.61 5.98 -24.75
CA GLU A 371 11.90 5.79 -25.41
C GLU A 371 12.15 4.29 -25.64
N PRO A 372 12.78 3.90 -26.77
CA PRO A 372 13.05 2.50 -27.08
C PRO A 372 14.25 1.99 -26.29
N VAL A 373 14.06 1.80 -24.98
CA VAL A 373 15.02 1.17 -24.07
C VAL A 373 14.42 -0.16 -23.61
N ASP A 374 14.94 -1.25 -24.19
CA ASP A 374 14.71 -2.68 -23.88
C ASP A 374 13.44 -3.04 -23.07
N LEU A 375 12.37 -3.46 -23.77
CA LEU A 375 11.11 -4.11 -23.31
C LEU A 375 10.89 -4.22 -21.78
N ASP A 376 10.93 -3.10 -21.06
CA ASP A 376 10.87 -3.13 -19.60
C ASP A 376 9.47 -3.57 -19.16
N LEU A 377 9.41 -4.62 -18.33
CA LEU A 377 8.17 -5.13 -17.77
C LEU A 377 7.40 -4.05 -16.99
N ARG A 378 8.08 -3.06 -16.42
CA ARG A 378 7.49 -1.90 -15.73
C ARG A 378 6.77 -0.95 -16.70
N CYS A 379 7.26 -0.82 -17.92
CA CYS A 379 6.67 0.02 -18.97
C CYS A 379 5.58 -0.71 -19.80
N SER A 380 5.32 -1.98 -19.47
CA SER A 380 4.38 -2.84 -20.18
C SER A 380 2.94 -2.63 -19.71
N LEU A 381 2.02 -2.45 -20.66
CA LEU A 381 0.59 -2.31 -20.43
C LEU A 381 -0.11 -3.67 -20.55
N GLY A 382 -1.15 -3.88 -19.74
CA GLY A 382 -2.02 -5.06 -19.85
C GLY A 382 -3.12 -4.88 -20.89
N LEU A 383 -3.64 -5.98 -21.40
CA LEU A 383 -4.88 -6.01 -22.17
C LEU A 383 -5.96 -6.68 -21.31
N ALA A 384 -7.14 -6.08 -21.20
CA ALA A 384 -8.19 -6.58 -20.31
C ALA A 384 -8.91 -7.81 -20.88
N VAL A 385 -9.43 -8.68 -20.00
CA VAL A 385 -10.25 -9.83 -20.37
C VAL A 385 -11.69 -9.39 -20.66
N ASP A 386 -12.25 -8.58 -19.76
CA ASP A 386 -13.63 -8.07 -19.83
C ASP A 386 -13.63 -6.53 -19.66
N PRO A 387 -14.11 -5.76 -20.67
CA PRO A 387 -14.10 -4.30 -20.63
C PRO A 387 -15.24 -3.73 -19.75
N LEU A 388 -16.16 -4.57 -19.24
CA LEU A 388 -17.22 -4.16 -18.31
C LEU A 388 -16.84 -4.37 -16.83
N ARG A 389 -15.63 -4.90 -16.57
CA ARG A 389 -15.10 -5.12 -15.22
C ARG A 389 -13.99 -4.13 -14.89
N PRO A 390 -13.76 -3.83 -13.60
CA PRO A 390 -12.62 -3.05 -13.14
C PRO A 390 -11.30 -3.48 -13.79
N TYR A 391 -10.51 -2.50 -14.25
CA TYR A 391 -9.21 -2.74 -14.86
C TYR A 391 -8.13 -3.05 -13.80
N THR A 392 -8.12 -4.30 -13.31
CA THR A 392 -7.21 -4.81 -12.27
C THR A 392 -6.31 -5.93 -12.79
N ALA A 393 -5.33 -6.35 -11.98
CA ALA A 393 -4.42 -7.47 -12.30
C ALA A 393 -5.13 -8.82 -12.53
N GLU A 394 -6.34 -8.99 -11.98
CA GLU A 394 -7.18 -10.19 -12.13
C GLU A 394 -7.98 -10.18 -13.44
N ASN A 395 -8.13 -9.01 -14.08
CA ASN A 395 -8.89 -8.79 -15.31
C ASN A 395 -7.98 -8.49 -16.51
N VAL A 396 -6.70 -8.89 -16.49
CA VAL A 396 -5.77 -8.72 -17.64
C VAL A 396 -5.18 -10.05 -18.10
N VAL A 397 -4.98 -10.19 -19.41
CA VAL A 397 -4.30 -11.35 -19.98
C VAL A 397 -2.78 -11.31 -19.70
N PRO A 398 -2.08 -12.46 -19.73
CA PRO A 398 -0.62 -12.50 -19.59
C PRO A 398 0.13 -11.74 -20.69
N THR A 399 -0.47 -11.61 -21.88
CA THR A 399 0.12 -10.88 -23.02
C THR A 399 0.22 -9.39 -22.71
N ARG A 400 1.44 -8.86 -22.73
CA ARG A 400 1.75 -7.45 -22.48
C ARG A 400 2.01 -6.71 -23.80
N VAL A 401 1.81 -5.39 -23.79
CA VAL A 401 2.07 -4.50 -24.92
C VAL A 401 2.81 -3.24 -24.46
N TRP A 402 3.65 -2.66 -25.32
CA TRP A 402 4.52 -1.53 -25.02
C TRP A 402 4.19 -0.29 -25.87
N HIS A 403 4.77 0.86 -25.52
CA HIS A 403 4.60 2.06 -26.32
C HIS A 403 5.10 1.87 -27.75
N GLY A 404 4.29 2.28 -28.73
CA GLY A 404 4.64 2.20 -30.14
C GLY A 404 4.13 0.93 -30.82
N ASP A 405 3.79 -0.12 -30.07
CA ASP A 405 3.20 -1.36 -30.59
C ASP A 405 1.98 -1.07 -31.48
N VAL A 406 1.88 -1.78 -32.59
CA VAL A 406 0.78 -1.67 -33.55
C VAL A 406 -0.06 -2.94 -33.43
N LEU A 407 -1.25 -2.79 -32.88
CA LEU A 407 -2.17 -3.89 -32.59
C LEU A 407 -3.29 -3.93 -33.62
N THR A 408 -3.76 -5.14 -33.92
CA THR A 408 -4.89 -5.37 -34.82
C THR A 408 -6.18 -5.37 -34.01
N ALA A 409 -7.07 -4.40 -34.27
CA ALA A 409 -8.34 -4.24 -33.59
C ALA A 409 -9.53 -4.50 -34.52
N ASP A 410 -10.54 -5.22 -34.02
CA ASP A 410 -11.71 -5.63 -34.81
C ASP A 410 -12.89 -4.64 -34.70
N CYS A 411 -13.15 -4.18 -33.47
CA CYS A 411 -14.33 -3.40 -33.12
C CYS A 411 -14.11 -2.63 -31.82
N GLN A 412 -15.07 -1.77 -31.45
CA GLN A 412 -15.03 -0.95 -30.24
C GLN A 412 -16.32 -1.05 -29.41
N VAL A 413 -16.23 -0.67 -28.14
CA VAL A 413 -17.39 -0.40 -27.26
C VAL A 413 -17.20 0.94 -26.56
N HIS A 414 -18.29 1.65 -26.23
CA HIS A 414 -18.25 2.99 -25.62
C HIS A 414 -18.68 3.05 -24.14
N GLY A 415 -19.26 1.96 -23.61
CA GLY A 415 -19.79 1.86 -22.25
C GLY A 415 -19.04 0.87 -21.36
N GLY A 416 -17.72 0.73 -21.55
CA GLY A 416 -16.89 -0.06 -20.66
C GLY A 416 -16.55 0.67 -19.35
N ASP A 417 -15.96 -0.08 -18.41
CA ASP A 417 -15.42 0.45 -17.15
C ASP A 417 -14.45 1.61 -17.43
N PRO A 418 -14.57 2.74 -16.73
CA PRO A 418 -13.76 3.93 -17.01
C PRO A 418 -12.31 3.78 -16.57
N VAL A 419 -11.38 3.78 -17.53
CA VAL A 419 -9.94 3.78 -17.23
C VAL A 419 -9.39 5.19 -17.26
N ILE A 420 -8.59 5.54 -16.23
CA ILE A 420 -7.85 6.80 -16.12
C ILE A 420 -6.35 6.55 -16.34
N ASP A 421 -5.68 7.40 -17.13
CA ASP A 421 -4.22 7.33 -17.36
C ASP A 421 -3.39 8.21 -16.41
N GLU A 422 -2.07 8.22 -16.61
CA GLU A 422 -1.11 8.99 -15.80
C GLU A 422 -1.14 10.51 -16.08
N GLU A 423 -1.89 10.93 -17.11
CA GLU A 423 -2.13 12.33 -17.50
C GLU A 423 -3.56 12.80 -17.12
N ASP A 424 -4.26 12.08 -16.22
CA ASP A 424 -5.64 12.32 -15.76
C ASP A 424 -6.71 12.30 -16.87
N ARG A 425 -6.43 11.64 -18.01
CA ARG A 425 -7.42 11.42 -19.08
C ARG A 425 -8.26 10.21 -18.74
N GLN A 426 -9.57 10.26 -18.99
CA GLN A 426 -10.50 9.16 -18.75
C GLN A 426 -11.12 8.67 -20.06
N SER A 427 -11.37 7.37 -20.18
CA SER A 427 -12.19 6.82 -21.26
C SER A 427 -12.99 5.59 -20.83
N THR A 428 -14.27 5.57 -21.21
CA THR A 428 -15.15 4.37 -21.18
C THR A 428 -15.11 3.60 -22.51
N ARG A 429 -14.31 4.06 -23.48
CA ARG A 429 -14.19 3.44 -24.80
C ARG A 429 -13.06 2.40 -24.79
N TRP A 430 -13.33 1.23 -25.36
CA TRP A 430 -12.39 0.11 -25.44
C TRP A 430 -12.34 -0.45 -26.87
N PHE A 431 -11.20 -1.03 -27.23
CA PHE A 431 -10.94 -1.67 -28.52
C PHE A 431 -10.68 -3.17 -28.33
N ARG A 432 -11.36 -4.02 -29.11
CA ARG A 432 -11.11 -5.47 -29.10
C ARG A 432 -9.90 -5.80 -29.96
N ILE A 433 -8.81 -6.18 -29.31
CA ILE A 433 -7.51 -6.55 -29.90
C ILE A 433 -7.45 -8.05 -30.18
N ARG A 434 -6.94 -8.44 -31.35
CA ARG A 434 -6.53 -9.81 -31.65
C ARG A 434 -5.14 -10.09 -31.09
N LEU A 435 -5.03 -11.19 -30.35
CA LEU A 435 -3.76 -11.65 -29.77
C LEU A 435 -3.02 -12.60 -30.73
N PRO A 436 -1.70 -12.84 -30.53
CA PRO A 436 -0.94 -13.78 -31.34
C PRO A 436 -1.54 -15.20 -31.33
N ALA A 437 -1.35 -15.93 -32.44
CA ALA A 437 -1.84 -17.30 -32.58
C ALA A 437 -1.34 -18.20 -31.43
N GLY A 438 -2.25 -18.94 -30.81
CA GLY A 438 -1.98 -19.75 -29.61
C GLY A 438 -2.28 -19.07 -28.27
N SER A 439 -2.63 -17.77 -28.26
CA SER A 439 -3.09 -17.10 -27.04
C SER A 439 -4.47 -17.60 -26.59
N VAL A 440 -4.65 -17.73 -25.27
CA VAL A 440 -5.94 -18.03 -24.63
C VAL A 440 -6.21 -16.95 -23.57
N PRO A 441 -7.26 -16.10 -23.72
CA PRO A 441 -8.18 -16.00 -24.86
C PRO A 441 -7.48 -15.57 -26.16
N SER A 442 -8.16 -15.69 -27.31
CA SER A 442 -7.67 -15.25 -28.62
C SER A 442 -7.83 -13.75 -28.88
N THR A 443 -8.63 -13.07 -28.06
CA THR A 443 -8.82 -11.61 -28.08
C THR A 443 -8.77 -11.04 -26.66
N ALA A 444 -8.42 -9.77 -26.54
CA ALA A 444 -8.44 -9.01 -25.29
C ALA A 444 -8.75 -7.53 -25.59
N TRP A 445 -8.83 -6.68 -24.58
CA TRP A 445 -9.33 -5.30 -24.72
C TRP A 445 -8.29 -4.24 -24.33
N LEU A 446 -8.09 -3.25 -25.20
CA LEU A 446 -7.27 -2.07 -24.91
C LEU A 446 -8.18 -0.87 -24.64
N PRO A 447 -8.07 -0.18 -23.49
CA PRO A 447 -8.85 1.03 -23.24
C PRO A 447 -8.31 2.18 -24.11
N ALA A 448 -9.21 2.96 -24.71
CA ALA A 448 -8.86 3.96 -25.72
C ALA A 448 -7.95 5.08 -25.19
N VAL A 449 -7.92 5.30 -23.87
CA VAL A 449 -6.98 6.20 -23.20
C VAL A 449 -5.50 5.81 -23.43
N ARG A 450 -5.23 4.52 -23.70
CA ARG A 450 -3.90 3.98 -24.05
C ARG A 450 -3.60 4.07 -25.56
N THR A 451 -4.23 5.02 -26.26
CA THR A 451 -4.06 5.27 -27.70
C THR A 451 -4.02 6.77 -27.98
N ARG A 452 -3.33 7.19 -29.04
CA ARG A 452 -3.29 8.61 -29.48
C ARG A 452 -4.06 8.88 -30.78
N GLU A 453 -4.11 7.90 -31.67
CA GLU A 453 -4.77 8.02 -32.97
C GLU A 453 -6.08 7.23 -32.95
N VAL A 454 -7.20 7.95 -32.94
CA VAL A 454 -8.52 7.36 -32.77
C VAL A 454 -9.19 7.20 -34.13
N ARG A 455 -8.90 6.09 -34.81
CA ARG A 455 -9.71 5.67 -35.97
C ARG A 455 -11.10 5.24 -35.49
N ALA A 456 -12.13 5.47 -36.32
CA ALA A 456 -13.45 4.92 -36.10
C ALA A 456 -13.45 3.43 -36.47
N LEU A 457 -13.68 2.57 -35.48
CA LEU A 457 -13.95 1.15 -35.69
C LEU A 457 -15.47 0.90 -35.59
N PRO A 458 -16.00 -0.15 -36.22
CA PRO A 458 -17.38 -0.54 -36.00
C PRO A 458 -17.60 -0.92 -34.53
N GLU A 459 -18.81 -0.69 -34.01
CA GLU A 459 -19.17 -1.19 -32.69
C GLU A 459 -19.21 -2.72 -32.67
N CYS A 460 -18.78 -3.33 -31.57
CA CYS A 460 -18.86 -4.76 -31.39
C CYS A 460 -20.34 -5.19 -31.31
N ARG A 461 -20.74 -6.10 -32.21
CA ARG A 461 -22.03 -6.81 -32.15
C ARG A 461 -22.00 -7.95 -31.16
#